data_AF-A0A059ZTS9-F1
#
_entry.id   AF-A0A059ZTS9-F1
#
_cell.length_a   1.000
_cell.length_b   1.000
_cell.length_c   1.000
_cell.angle_alpha   90.00
_cell.angle_beta   90.00
_cell.angle_gamma   90.00
#
_symmetry.space_group_name_H-M   'P 1'
#
loop_
_entity.id
_entity.type
_entity.pdbx_description
1 polymer ?
#
loop_
_entity_poly.entity_id
_entity_poly.type
_entity_poly.pdbx_seq_one_letter_code
_entity_poly.pdbx_strand_id
1 'polypeptide(L)'
;MRDCVTQYADKRTKLWSFEAKLLINRSNARECFFQAVSNSSWANFGYLVAAEIGGTDTLKELRMLFAAHGIGFIKLDMENPTDSQVLIPARERDEIDWDMANRLATENRDFLEYVKLVKQFYQTGEAQLGDWDFPGLDD
;
A
#
# COMPACT_ATOMS: atom_id res chain seq x y z
N MET A 1 -10.67 29.85 -13.05
CA MET A 1 -10.89 29.21 -11.73
C MET A 1 -10.99 27.68 -11.86
N ARG A 2 -10.17 27.05 -12.73
CA ARG A 2 -10.14 25.59 -12.96
C ARG A 2 -8.75 24.97 -12.71
N ASP A 3 -7.70 25.79 -12.68
CA ASP A 3 -6.32 25.32 -12.46
C ASP A 3 -5.91 25.19 -10.99
N CYS A 4 -6.74 25.66 -10.05
CA CYS A 4 -6.44 25.59 -8.61
C CYS A 4 -6.84 24.24 -7.97
N VAL A 5 -7.68 23.43 -8.61
CA VAL A 5 -8.16 22.17 -8.01
C VAL A 5 -7.14 21.05 -8.22
N THR A 6 -6.49 21.02 -9.39
CA THR A 6 -5.54 19.97 -9.80
C THR A 6 -4.32 19.89 -8.88
N GLN A 7 -3.87 21.02 -8.30
CA GLN A 7 -2.69 21.05 -7.42
C GLN A 7 -3.01 20.75 -5.94
N TYR A 8 -4.28 20.81 -5.53
CA TYR A 8 -4.68 20.70 -4.11
C TYR A 8 -5.19 19.32 -3.71
N ALA A 9 -5.66 18.51 -4.65
CA ALA A 9 -6.14 17.15 -4.37
C ALA A 9 -4.98 16.18 -4.11
N ASP A 10 -3.93 16.23 -4.94
CA ASP A 10 -2.70 15.42 -4.77
C ASP A 10 -2.07 15.56 -3.37
N LYS A 11 -2.25 16.71 -2.71
CA LYS A 11 -1.70 16.96 -1.36
C LYS A 11 -2.62 16.57 -0.19
N ARG A 12 -3.86 16.15 -0.44
CA ARG A 12 -4.85 15.89 0.64
C ARG A 12 -5.16 14.42 0.88
N THR A 13 -4.66 13.52 0.05
CA THR A 13 -4.92 12.09 0.18
C THR A 13 -3.62 11.31 0.21
N LYS A 14 -3.58 10.32 1.10
CA LYS A 14 -2.50 9.36 1.18
C LYS A 14 -3.04 8.01 0.74
N LEU A 15 -2.21 7.26 0.04
CA LEU A 15 -2.51 5.91 -0.41
C LEU A 15 -1.66 4.90 0.34
N TRP A 16 -2.28 3.78 0.65
CA TRP A 16 -1.63 2.62 1.23
C TRP A 16 -1.68 1.48 0.22
N SER A 17 -0.55 0.80 0.05
CA SER A 17 -0.44 -0.41 -0.77
C SER A 17 0.14 -1.53 0.07
N PHE A 18 -0.48 -2.70 -0.01
CA PHE A 18 -0.16 -3.87 0.82
C PHE A 18 0.18 -5.07 -0.07
N GLU A 19 1.37 -5.63 0.12
CA GLU A 19 1.75 -6.92 -0.45
C GLU A 19 1.55 -8.00 0.62
N ALA A 20 0.48 -8.77 0.51
CA ALA A 20 0.10 -9.77 1.53
C ALA A 20 0.72 -11.15 1.24
N LYS A 21 1.24 -11.80 2.29
CA LYS A 21 1.80 -13.16 2.28
C LYS A 21 1.21 -14.00 3.40
N LEU A 22 1.15 -15.32 3.21
CA LEU A 22 0.75 -16.24 4.28
C LEU A 22 1.87 -16.39 5.33
N LEU A 23 3.07 -16.75 4.88
CA LEU A 23 4.22 -16.99 5.74
C LEU A 23 5.46 -16.29 5.20
N ILE A 24 6.15 -15.57 6.10
CA ILE A 24 7.48 -15.04 5.84
C ILE A 24 8.47 -15.65 6.83
N ASN A 25 9.57 -16.20 6.32
CA ASN A 25 10.66 -16.74 7.12
C ASN A 25 11.99 -16.43 6.43
N ARG A 26 13.10 -16.92 6.99
CA ARG A 26 14.45 -16.63 6.49
C ARG A 26 14.69 -17.03 5.02
N SER A 27 14.00 -18.04 4.50
CA SER A 27 14.22 -18.51 3.13
C SER A 27 13.56 -17.61 2.08
N ASN A 28 12.50 -16.86 2.44
CA ASN A 28 11.73 -16.05 1.48
C ASN A 28 11.65 -14.55 1.84
N ALA A 29 12.18 -14.12 2.99
CA ALA A 29 12.07 -12.74 3.47
C ALA A 29 12.49 -11.71 2.42
N ARG A 30 13.65 -11.93 1.79
CA ARG A 30 14.18 -11.01 0.77
C ARG A 30 13.33 -10.97 -0.49
N GLU A 31 12.92 -12.14 -0.99
CA GLU A 31 12.08 -12.24 -2.18
C GLU A 31 10.74 -11.53 -1.95
N CYS A 32 10.05 -11.86 -0.85
CA CYS A 32 8.78 -11.24 -0.49
C CYS A 32 8.92 -9.73 -0.30
N PHE A 33 10.02 -9.28 0.32
CA PHE A 33 10.28 -7.86 0.49
C PHE A 33 10.47 -7.14 -0.85
N PHE A 34 11.25 -7.70 -1.79
CA PHE A 34 11.45 -7.06 -3.09
C PHE A 34 10.20 -7.13 -3.98
N GLN A 35 9.36 -8.15 -3.83
CA GLN A 35 8.01 -8.13 -4.41
C GLN A 35 7.19 -6.95 -3.87
N ALA A 36 7.20 -6.73 -2.55
CA ALA A 36 6.53 -5.57 -1.95
C ALA A 36 7.12 -4.23 -2.43
N VAL A 37 8.44 -4.13 -2.57
CA VAL A 37 9.08 -2.94 -3.18
C VAL A 37 8.55 -2.72 -4.60
N SER A 38 8.52 -3.77 -5.43
CA SER A 38 8.06 -3.68 -6.81
C SER A 38 6.58 -3.29 -6.92
N ASN A 39 5.74 -3.81 -6.03
CA ASN A 39 4.28 -3.71 -6.15
C ASN A 39 3.66 -2.57 -5.33
N SER A 40 4.37 -2.05 -4.33
CA SER A 40 3.82 -1.11 -3.35
C SER A 40 4.63 0.17 -3.14
N SER A 41 5.80 0.33 -3.79
CA SER A 41 6.57 1.59 -3.66
C SER A 41 5.93 2.79 -4.35
N TRP A 42 4.92 2.56 -5.20
CA TRP A 42 4.20 3.62 -5.88
C TRP A 42 3.32 4.48 -4.94
N ALA A 43 2.90 3.92 -3.81
CA ALA A 43 2.02 4.58 -2.85
C ALA A 43 2.79 5.38 -1.77
N ASN A 44 2.06 6.27 -1.07
CA ASN A 44 2.64 7.03 0.06
C ASN A 44 3.14 6.09 1.17
N PHE A 45 2.42 4.99 1.41
CA PHE A 45 2.84 3.95 2.35
C PHE A 45 2.77 2.56 1.70
N GLY A 46 3.94 1.95 1.52
CA GLY A 46 4.05 0.56 1.07
C GLY A 46 4.32 -0.37 2.25
N TYR A 47 3.51 -1.43 2.39
CA TYR A 47 3.64 -2.42 3.44
C TYR A 47 3.77 -3.83 2.87
N LEU A 48 4.70 -4.61 3.43
CA LEU A 48 4.66 -6.05 3.38
C LEU A 48 3.81 -6.54 4.55
N VAL A 49 2.86 -7.43 4.29
CA VAL A 49 1.92 -7.94 5.31
C VAL A 49 2.06 -9.45 5.36
N ALA A 50 2.13 -10.04 6.56
CA ALA A 50 2.10 -11.49 6.70
C ALA A 50 1.29 -11.96 7.90
N ALA A 51 0.55 -13.06 7.71
CA ALA A 51 -0.14 -13.75 8.81
C ALA A 51 0.87 -14.42 9.76
N GLU A 52 1.88 -15.08 9.20
CA GLU A 52 2.90 -15.76 9.96
C GLU A 52 4.31 -15.22 9.68
N ILE A 53 5.10 -15.07 10.75
CA ILE A 53 6.52 -14.74 10.67
C ILE A 53 7.34 -15.79 11.43
N GLY A 54 8.22 -16.49 10.71
CA GLY A 54 9.05 -17.56 11.26
C GLY A 54 10.43 -17.06 11.66
N GLY A 55 10.82 -17.28 12.91
CA GLY A 55 12.18 -17.04 13.41
C GLY A 55 12.49 -15.57 13.73
N THR A 56 13.26 -15.34 14.80
CA THR A 56 13.62 -13.99 15.26
C THR A 56 14.50 -13.22 14.28
N ASP A 57 15.29 -13.92 13.47
CA ASP A 57 16.22 -13.29 12.52
C ASP A 57 15.52 -12.76 11.28
N THR A 58 14.34 -13.28 10.93
CA THR A 58 13.55 -12.77 9.80
C THR A 58 13.13 -11.33 10.03
N LEU A 59 12.68 -10.97 11.24
CA LEU A 59 12.32 -9.59 11.54
C LEU A 59 13.54 -8.66 11.51
N LYS A 60 14.73 -9.15 11.91
CA LYS A 60 15.97 -8.38 11.80
C LYS A 60 16.32 -8.08 10.34
N GLU A 61 16.22 -9.08 9.46
CA GLU A 61 16.44 -8.90 8.02
C GLU A 61 15.44 -7.90 7.41
N LEU A 62 14.15 -8.00 7.75
CA LEU A 62 13.14 -7.05 7.30
C LEU A 62 13.45 -5.61 7.76
N ARG A 63 13.95 -5.42 8.99
CA ARG A 63 14.39 -4.09 9.47
C ARG A 63 15.58 -3.53 8.67
N MET A 64 16.53 -4.38 8.29
CA MET A 64 17.66 -3.97 7.45
C MET A 64 17.19 -3.56 6.04
N LEU A 65 16.28 -4.34 5.45
CA LEU A 65 15.71 -4.05 4.13
C LEU A 65 14.84 -2.78 4.16
N PHE A 66 14.07 -2.57 5.23
CA PHE A 66 13.32 -1.33 5.47
C PHE A 66 14.25 -0.11 5.47
N ALA A 67 15.39 -0.17 6.15
CA ALA A 67 16.31 0.97 6.23
C ALA A 67 16.73 1.47 4.83
N ALA A 68 16.92 0.54 3.90
CA ALA A 68 17.30 0.82 2.52
C ALA A 68 16.12 1.25 1.62
N HIS A 69 14.95 0.61 1.75
CA HIS A 69 13.87 0.73 0.75
C HIS A 69 12.54 1.31 1.27
N GLY A 70 12.39 1.47 2.58
CA GLY A 70 11.26 2.16 3.21
C GLY A 70 9.93 1.38 3.26
N ILE A 71 9.87 0.13 2.82
CA ILE A 71 8.67 -0.71 2.95
C ILE A 71 8.48 -1.15 4.40
N GLY A 72 7.33 -0.82 4.98
CA GLY A 72 6.95 -1.22 6.33
C GLY A 72 6.56 -2.69 6.41
N PHE A 73 6.33 -3.17 7.63
CA PHE A 73 5.89 -4.54 7.89
C PHE A 73 4.74 -4.58 8.90
N ILE A 74 3.67 -5.26 8.52
CA ILE A 74 2.50 -5.53 9.37
C ILE A 74 2.40 -7.04 9.60
N LYS A 75 2.24 -7.43 10.86
CA LYS A 75 1.82 -8.77 11.21
C LYS A 75 0.29 -8.78 11.26
N LEU A 76 -0.31 -9.48 10.29
CA LEU A 76 -1.76 -9.63 10.18
C LEU A 76 -2.25 -10.57 11.29
N ASP A 77 -3.31 -10.15 11.97
CA ASP A 77 -4.13 -11.06 12.75
C ASP A 77 -5.25 -11.56 11.83
N MET A 78 -5.25 -12.88 11.53
CA MET A 78 -6.20 -13.48 10.59
C MET A 78 -7.62 -13.58 11.16
N GLU A 79 -7.75 -13.65 12.48
CA GLU A 79 -9.05 -13.76 13.15
C GLU A 79 -9.67 -12.38 13.33
N ASN A 80 -8.85 -11.39 13.71
CA ASN A 80 -9.28 -10.01 13.93
C ASN A 80 -8.37 -9.02 13.18
N PRO A 81 -8.63 -8.71 11.90
CA PRO A 81 -7.76 -7.83 11.11
C PRO A 81 -7.50 -6.45 11.74
N THR A 82 -8.43 -5.93 12.56
CA THR A 82 -8.26 -4.67 13.31
C THR A 82 -7.18 -4.73 14.38
N ASP A 83 -6.88 -5.92 14.89
CA ASP A 83 -5.87 -6.16 15.93
C ASP A 83 -4.48 -6.45 15.33
N SER A 84 -4.35 -6.35 14.01
CA SER A 84 -3.07 -6.48 13.30
C SER A 84 -2.04 -5.45 13.78
N GLN A 85 -0.78 -5.86 13.83
CA GLN A 85 0.29 -5.08 14.44
C GLN A 85 1.26 -4.51 13.40
N VAL A 86 1.45 -3.19 13.42
CA VAL A 86 2.53 -2.53 12.66
C VAL A 86 3.85 -2.73 13.40
N LEU A 87 4.66 -3.69 12.95
CA LEU A 87 5.96 -4.01 13.57
C LEU A 87 7.10 -3.13 13.06
N ILE A 88 6.96 -2.65 11.82
CA ILE A 88 7.87 -1.68 11.17
C ILE A 88 6.98 -0.66 10.46
N PRO A 89 6.94 0.61 10.89
CA PRO A 89 6.17 1.63 10.18
C PRO A 89 6.81 1.90 8.82
N ALA A 90 6.00 1.98 7.77
CA ALA A 90 6.49 2.33 6.44
C ALA A 90 7.04 3.76 6.42
N ARG A 91 8.04 4.01 5.58
CA ARG A 91 8.51 5.37 5.30
C ARG A 91 7.46 6.03 4.41
N GLU A 92 6.92 7.14 4.89
CA GLU A 92 6.02 7.98 4.08
C GLU A 92 6.78 8.53 2.86
N ARG A 93 6.14 8.46 1.70
CA ARG A 93 6.53 9.21 0.49
C ARG A 93 5.54 10.35 0.28
N ASP A 94 6.08 11.52 -0.06
CA ASP A 94 5.27 12.74 -0.24
C ASP A 94 4.36 12.65 -1.46
N GLU A 95 4.83 11.97 -2.51
CA GLU A 95 4.16 11.89 -3.80
C GLU A 95 3.95 10.44 -4.23
N ILE A 96 2.90 10.23 -5.02
CA ILE A 96 2.66 8.96 -5.71
C ILE A 96 3.67 8.84 -6.85
N ASP A 97 4.38 7.71 -6.90
CA ASP A 97 5.24 7.39 -8.04
C ASP A 97 4.38 6.85 -9.19
N TRP A 98 3.94 7.78 -10.04
CA TRP A 98 3.09 7.48 -11.19
C TRP A 98 3.78 6.61 -12.24
N ASP A 99 5.10 6.63 -12.33
CA ASP A 99 5.83 5.79 -13.28
C ASP A 99 5.76 4.31 -12.84
N MET A 100 5.97 4.04 -11.55
CA MET A 100 5.76 2.71 -10.98
C MET A 100 4.30 2.26 -11.08
N ALA A 101 3.35 3.14 -10.75
CA ALA A 101 1.93 2.83 -10.86
C ALA A 101 1.53 2.51 -12.31
N ASN A 102 1.97 3.30 -13.28
CA ASN A 102 1.67 3.04 -14.69
C ASN A 102 2.28 1.71 -15.14
N ARG A 103 3.50 1.37 -14.72
CA ARG A 103 4.11 0.06 -15.01
C ARG A 103 3.24 -1.09 -14.49
N LEU A 104 2.84 -1.04 -13.22
CA LEU A 104 1.97 -2.05 -12.61
C LEU A 104 0.60 -2.15 -13.32
N ALA A 105 0.06 -1.02 -13.76
CA ALA A 105 -1.22 -0.98 -14.48
C ALA A 105 -1.16 -1.64 -15.87
N THR A 106 0.03 -1.75 -16.48
CA THR A 106 0.20 -2.54 -17.71
C THR A 106 0.20 -4.05 -17.49
N GLU A 107 0.51 -4.49 -16.26
CA GLU A 107 0.64 -5.90 -15.89
C GLU A 107 -0.63 -6.42 -15.18
N ASN A 108 -1.41 -5.54 -14.54
CA ASN A 108 -2.58 -5.90 -13.74
C ASN A 108 -3.79 -5.02 -14.10
N ARG A 109 -4.82 -5.64 -14.69
CA ARG A 109 -6.04 -4.95 -15.13
C ARG A 109 -6.86 -4.40 -13.97
N ASP A 110 -6.95 -5.12 -12.86
CA ASP A 110 -7.72 -4.67 -11.70
C ASP A 110 -7.05 -3.46 -11.06
N PHE A 111 -5.71 -3.45 -11.01
CA PHE A 111 -4.94 -2.30 -10.57
C PHE A 111 -5.09 -1.09 -11.50
N LEU A 112 -5.15 -1.31 -12.82
CA LEU A 112 -5.43 -0.24 -13.78
C LEU A 112 -6.78 0.43 -13.51
N GLU A 113 -7.83 -0.35 -13.24
CA GLU A 113 -9.14 0.21 -12.91
C GLU A 113 -9.11 1.00 -11.60
N TYR A 114 -8.44 0.48 -10.56
CA TYR A 114 -8.23 1.22 -9.31
C TYR A 114 -7.50 2.55 -9.54
N VAL A 115 -6.42 2.57 -10.31
CA VAL A 115 -5.65 3.79 -10.60
C VAL A 115 -6.49 4.82 -11.36
N LYS A 116 -7.40 4.39 -12.26
CA LYS A 116 -8.33 5.29 -12.93
C LYS A 116 -9.29 5.95 -11.94
N LEU A 117 -9.81 5.20 -10.96
CA LEU A 117 -10.67 5.75 -9.91
C LEU A 117 -9.93 6.78 -9.05
N VAL A 118 -8.68 6.50 -8.67
CA VAL A 118 -7.84 7.46 -7.95
C VAL A 118 -7.62 8.74 -8.77
N LYS A 119 -7.30 8.61 -10.06
CA LYS A 119 -7.13 9.77 -10.97
C LYS A 119 -8.42 10.57 -11.12
N GLN A 120 -9.57 9.89 -11.24
CA GLN A 120 -10.88 10.54 -11.31
C GLN A 120 -11.14 11.33 -10.03
N PHE A 121 -10.92 10.72 -8.86
CA PHE A 121 -11.09 11.37 -7.56
C PHE A 121 -10.22 12.62 -7.43
N TYR A 122 -8.98 12.62 -7.92
CA TYR A 122 -8.12 13.80 -7.88
C TYR A 122 -8.56 14.93 -8.81
N GLN A 123 -9.22 14.59 -9.92
CA GLN A 123 -9.73 15.57 -10.87
C GLN A 123 -11.06 16.19 -10.45
N THR A 124 -11.96 15.38 -9.88
CA THR A 124 -13.34 15.78 -9.58
C THR A 124 -13.55 16.13 -8.12
N GLY A 125 -12.74 15.57 -7.21
CA GLY A 125 -12.97 15.59 -5.76
C GLY A 125 -14.13 14.70 -5.30
N GLU A 126 -14.76 13.95 -6.21
CA GLU A 126 -15.91 13.09 -5.93
C GLU A 126 -15.44 11.63 -5.86
N ALA A 127 -15.61 11.00 -4.71
CA ALA A 127 -15.48 9.56 -4.58
C ALA A 127 -16.75 8.91 -5.16
N GLN A 128 -16.61 7.84 -5.96
CA GLN A 128 -17.78 7.09 -6.39
C GLN A 128 -18.44 6.45 -5.16
N LEU A 129 -19.67 6.86 -4.85
CA LEU A 129 -20.41 6.49 -3.64
C LEU A 129 -20.63 4.98 -3.47
N GLY A 130 -20.52 4.18 -4.54
CA GLY A 130 -20.71 2.74 -4.50
C GLY A 130 -19.47 1.91 -4.14
N ASP A 131 -18.28 2.51 -4.09
CA ASP A 131 -17.00 1.78 -3.92
C ASP A 131 -16.42 1.89 -2.49
N TRP A 132 -17.03 2.72 -1.65
CA TRP A 132 -16.56 2.97 -0.29
C TRP A 132 -17.62 2.55 0.71
N ASP A 133 -17.26 1.69 1.66
CA ASP A 133 -18.08 1.37 2.83
C ASP A 133 -18.20 2.62 3.71
N PHE A 134 -19.15 3.50 3.37
CA PHE A 134 -19.55 4.57 4.26
C PHE A 134 -20.35 3.93 5.41
N PRO A 135 -19.90 4.03 6.67
CA PRO A 135 -20.70 3.55 7.78
C PRO A 135 -21.99 4.38 7.84
N GLY A 136 -23.12 3.76 7.46
CA GLY A 136 -24.45 4.38 7.54
C GLY A 136 -25.36 4.28 6.32
N LEU A 137 -25.12 3.36 5.37
CA LEU A 137 -26.05 3.09 4.25
C LEU A 137 -26.71 1.70 4.31
N ASP A 138 -26.85 1.15 5.52
CA ASP A 138 -27.79 0.07 5.77
C ASP A 138 -29.04 0.67 6.46
N ASP A 139 -30.05 1.01 5.66
CA ASP A 139 -31.44 1.19 6.12
C ASP A 139 -32.16 -0.16 6.21
#